data_AF-A0A932ZMW8-F1
#
_entry.id   AF-A0A932ZMW8-F1
#
_cell.length_a   1.000
_cell.length_b   1.000
_cell.length_c   1.000
_cell.angle_alpha   90.00
_cell.angle_beta   90.00
_cell.angle_gamma   90.00
#
_symmetry.space_group_name_H-M   'P 1'
#
loop_
_entity.id
_entity.type
_entity.pdbx_description
1 polymer ?
#
loop_
_entity_poly.entity_id
_entity_poly.type
_entity_poly.pdbx_seq_one_letter_code
_entity_poly.pdbx_strand_id
1 'polypeptide(L)'
;MKVILDTNVLISAVFWKGAPHQILKAAEDNLLVIAASAEILQEFYQVIRRPKFRPYLKQAGHTAASIAEKMSFWFSYFRLRTTFRLLPRIQPIISFFPAPYLLALLLLFPATNTY
;
A
#
# COMPACT_ATOMS: atom_id res chain seq x y z
N MET A 1 -3.48 13.25 2.70
CA MET A 1 -4.37 13.20 1.53
C MET A 1 -4.40 11.77 0.98
N LYS A 2 -5.56 11.26 0.55
CA LYS A 2 -5.69 9.92 -0.04
C LYS A 2 -5.95 10.07 -1.54
N VAL A 3 -5.21 9.33 -2.35
CA VAL A 3 -5.30 9.38 -3.82
C VAL A 3 -5.59 7.97 -4.32
N ILE A 4 -6.58 7.85 -5.21
CA ILE A 4 -6.88 6.61 -5.92
C ILE A 4 -6.25 6.73 -7.30
N LEU A 5 -5.41 5.76 -7.68
CA LEU A 5 -4.79 5.75 -9.00
C LEU A 5 -5.58 4.89 -9.97
N ASP A 6 -5.75 5.41 -11.18
CA ASP A 6 -6.11 4.61 -12.35
C ASP A 6 -4.97 3.62 -12.68
N THR A 7 -5.32 2.46 -13.22
CA THR A 7 -4.40 1.44 -13.72
C THR A 7 -3.33 2.03 -14.64
N ASN A 8 -3.69 2.93 -15.57
CA ASN A 8 -2.73 3.54 -16.50
C ASN A 8 -1.70 4.42 -15.78
N VAL A 9 -2.12 5.13 -14.74
CA VAL A 9 -1.24 5.96 -13.92
C VAL A 9 -0.31 5.07 -13.08
N LEU A 10 -0.84 3.98 -12.52
CA LEU A 10 -0.04 3.01 -11.75
C LEU A 10 1.03 2.35 -12.61
N ILE A 11 0.69 1.89 -13.82
CA ILE A 11 1.67 1.34 -14.77
C ILE A 11 2.71 2.42 -15.13
N SER A 12 2.24 3.64 -15.41
CA SER A 12 3.13 4.76 -15.73
C SER A 12 4.13 5.04 -14.62
N ALA A 13 3.67 5.00 -13.37
CA ALA A 13 4.48 5.25 -12.19
C ALA A 13 5.54 4.18 -11.92
N VAL A 14 5.21 2.91 -12.22
CA VAL A 14 6.11 1.78 -12.02
C VAL A 14 7.21 1.72 -13.08
N PHE A 15 6.89 2.01 -14.35
CA PHE A 15 7.84 1.78 -15.45
C PHE A 15 8.52 3.05 -16.00
N TRP A 16 8.00 4.25 -15.74
CA TRP A 16 8.57 5.50 -16.28
C TRP A 16 8.82 6.53 -15.18
N LYS A 17 9.95 7.25 -15.26
CA LYS A 17 10.37 8.27 -14.29
C LYS A 17 9.70 9.64 -14.49
N GLY A 18 8.39 9.65 -14.76
CA GLY A 18 7.61 10.88 -15.00
C GLY A 18 6.86 11.39 -13.76
N ALA A 19 5.93 12.33 -13.96
CA ALA A 19 5.03 12.79 -12.89
C ALA A 19 4.31 11.64 -12.13
N PRO A 20 3.87 10.55 -12.78
CA PRO A 20 3.31 9.40 -12.06
C PRO A 20 4.28 8.75 -11.06
N HIS A 21 5.58 8.69 -11.38
CA HIS A 21 6.60 8.15 -10.47
C HIS A 21 6.81 9.02 -9.23
N GLN A 22 6.68 10.35 -9.40
CA GLN A 22 6.72 11.27 -8.26
C GLN A 22 5.57 11.02 -7.27
N ILE A 23 4.43 10.49 -7.73
CA ILE A 23 3.33 10.10 -6.83
C ILE A 23 3.74 8.92 -5.95
N LEU A 24 4.41 7.90 -6.51
CA LEU A 24 4.95 6.78 -5.71
C LEU A 24 5.97 7.29 -4.71
N LYS A 25 6.90 8.15 -5.14
CA LYS A 25 7.89 8.75 -4.26
C LYS A 25 7.25 9.57 -3.13
N ALA A 26 6.25 10.39 -3.44
CA ALA A 26 5.50 11.15 -2.44
C ALA A 26 4.75 10.25 -1.44
N ALA A 27 4.34 9.04 -1.86
CA ALA A 27 3.77 8.04 -0.98
C ALA A 27 4.84 7.40 -0.07
N GLU A 28 6.01 7.08 -0.61
CA GLU A 28 7.18 6.62 0.15
C GLU A 28 7.61 7.67 1.20
N ASP A 29 7.63 8.94 0.81
CA ASP A 29 7.93 10.10 1.66
C ASP A 29 6.77 10.45 2.64
N ASN A 30 5.70 9.65 2.66
CA ASN A 30 4.54 9.80 3.54
C ASN A 30 3.72 11.10 3.36
N LEU A 31 3.89 11.79 2.23
CA LEU A 31 3.17 13.03 1.90
C LEU A 31 1.73 12.74 1.47
N LEU A 32 1.50 11.57 0.87
CA LEU A 32 0.17 11.09 0.46
C LEU A 32 0.01 9.60 0.72
N VAL A 33 -1.24 9.12 0.70
CA VAL A 33 -1.54 7.69 0.75
C VAL A 33 -2.16 7.28 -0.57
N ILE A 34 -1.55 6.30 -1.22
CA ILE A 34 -2.11 5.70 -2.43
C ILE A 34 -3.02 4.55 -2.03
N ALA A 35 -4.23 4.54 -2.59
CA ALA A 35 -5.15 3.43 -2.48
C ALA A 35 -5.46 2.88 -3.86
N ALA A 36 -5.48 1.55 -3.96
CA ALA A 36 -5.99 0.82 -5.11
C ALA A 36 -7.08 -0.14 -4.62
N SER A 37 -8.09 -0.36 -5.47
CA SER A 37 -9.05 -1.44 -5.27
C SER A 37 -8.45 -2.78 -5.74
N ALA A 38 -9.10 -3.89 -5.39
CA ALA A 38 -8.65 -5.20 -5.85
C ALA A 38 -8.73 -5.31 -7.38
N GLU A 39 -9.75 -4.70 -7.98
CA GLU A 39 -9.98 -4.63 -9.41
C GLU A 39 -8.85 -3.89 -10.13
N ILE A 40 -8.39 -2.75 -9.60
CA ILE A 40 -7.24 -2.00 -10.13
C ILE A 40 -5.97 -2.86 -10.09
N LEU A 41 -5.74 -3.59 -9.01
CA LEU A 41 -4.56 -4.47 -8.90
C LEU A 41 -4.63 -5.66 -9.85
N GLN A 42 -5.82 -6.22 -10.05
CA GLN A 42 -6.05 -7.29 -11.01
C GLN A 42 -5.83 -6.79 -12.44
N GLU A 43 -6.38 -5.63 -12.80
CA GLU A 43 -6.18 -5.04 -14.11
C GLU A 43 -4.70 -4.73 -14.35
N PHE A 44 -4.03 -4.10 -13.38
CA PHE A 44 -2.58 -3.86 -13.40
C PHE A 44 -1.82 -5.15 -13.71
N TYR A 45 -2.10 -6.23 -12.98
CA TYR A 45 -1.47 -7.54 -13.21
C TYR A 45 -1.69 -8.06 -14.64
N GLN A 46 -2.92 -7.95 -15.17
CA GLN A 46 -3.20 -8.37 -16.54
C GLN A 46 -2.45 -7.52 -17.58
N VAL A 47 -2.32 -6.22 -17.34
CA VAL A 47 -1.64 -5.31 -18.26
C VAL A 47 -0.14 -5.57 -18.29
N ILE A 48 0.52 -5.72 -17.13
CA ILE A 48 1.97 -5.95 -17.06
C ILE A 48 2.40 -7.32 -17.62
N ARG A 49 1.49 -8.28 -17.76
CA ARG A 49 1.75 -9.57 -18.42
C ARG A 49 1.80 -9.48 -19.95
N ARG A 50 1.32 -8.39 -20.55
CA ARG A 50 1.30 -8.23 -22.00
C ARG A 50 2.74 -8.25 -22.56
N PRO A 51 2.98 -8.80 -23.77
CA PRO A 51 4.33 -8.97 -24.32
C PRO A 51 5.18 -7.69 -24.33
N LYS A 52 4.54 -6.53 -24.56
CA LYS A 52 5.21 -5.21 -24.58
C LYS A 52 5.91 -4.83 -23.28
N PHE A 53 5.50 -5.39 -22.13
CA PHE A 53 6.12 -5.09 -20.83
C PHE A 53 7.25 -6.04 -20.45
N ARG A 54 7.40 -7.17 -21.16
CA ARG A 54 8.46 -8.16 -20.87
C ARG A 54 9.88 -7.58 -20.87
N PRO A 55 10.27 -6.68 -21.79
CA PRO A 55 11.62 -6.11 -21.77
C PRO A 55 11.89 -5.31 -20.49
N TYR A 56 10.91 -4.51 -20.05
CA TYR A 56 11.01 -3.68 -18.84
C TYR A 56 11.06 -4.53 -17.57
N LEU A 57 10.24 -5.58 -17.50
CA LEU A 57 10.27 -6.56 -16.41
C LEU A 57 11.62 -7.27 -16.32
N LYS A 58 12.15 -7.73 -17.46
CA LYS A 58 13.46 -8.39 -17.54
C LYS A 58 14.60 -7.45 -17.14
N GLN A 59 14.57 -6.20 -17.60
CA GLN A 59 15.56 -5.18 -17.24
C GLN A 59 15.54 -4.88 -15.73
N ALA A 60 14.35 -4.85 -15.13
CA ALA A 60 14.20 -4.63 -13.69
C ALA A 60 14.50 -5.88 -12.85
N GLY A 61 14.77 -7.04 -13.46
CA GLY A 61 15.00 -8.30 -12.74
C GLY A 61 13.76 -8.87 -12.04
N HIS A 62 12.56 -8.48 -12.48
CA HIS A 62 11.30 -8.87 -11.84
C HIS A 62 10.37 -9.60 -12.82
N THR A 63 9.53 -10.49 -12.28
CA THR A 63 8.40 -11.06 -13.02
C THR A 63 7.14 -10.22 -12.80
N ALA A 64 6.15 -10.35 -13.68
CA ALA A 64 4.85 -9.70 -13.50
C ALA A 64 4.20 -10.07 -12.14
N ALA A 65 4.31 -11.35 -11.74
CA ALA A 65 3.82 -11.82 -10.46
C ALA A 65 4.55 -11.15 -9.29
N SER A 66 5.89 -11.11 -9.32
CA SER A 66 6.70 -10.47 -8.28
C SER A 66 6.35 -8.97 -8.10
N ILE A 67 6.13 -8.24 -9.19
CA ILE A 67 5.71 -6.83 -9.10
C ILE A 67 4.30 -6.72 -8.52
N ALA A 68 3.35 -7.55 -8.96
CA ALA A 68 1.99 -7.52 -8.47
C ALA A 68 1.89 -7.88 -6.97
N GLU A 69 2.67 -8.86 -6.51
CA GLU A 69 2.79 -9.19 -5.09
C GLU A 69 3.37 -8.01 -4.30
N LYS A 70 4.47 -7.41 -4.78
CA LYS A 70 5.08 -6.25 -4.14
C LYS A 70 4.10 -5.08 -4.03
N MET A 71 3.33 -4.80 -5.09
CA MET A 71 2.29 -3.78 -5.08
C MET A 71 1.18 -4.13 -4.07
N SER A 72 0.70 -5.37 -4.07
CA SER A 72 -0.36 -5.82 -3.15
C SER A 72 0.06 -5.71 -1.69
N PHE A 73 1.30 -6.10 -1.38
CA PHE A 73 1.89 -5.92 -0.06
C PHE A 73 1.99 -4.44 0.31
N TRP A 74 2.50 -3.61 -0.59
CA TRP A 74 2.64 -2.17 -0.39
C TRP A 74 1.30 -1.50 -0.09
N PHE A 75 0.26 -1.79 -0.90
CA PHE A 75 -1.09 -1.27 -0.66
C PHE A 75 -1.71 -1.77 0.65
N SER A 76 -1.45 -3.02 1.04
CA SER A 76 -1.91 -3.57 2.33
C SER A 76 -1.23 -2.87 3.51
N TYR A 77 0.08 -2.65 3.42
CA TYR A 77 0.85 -1.91 4.40
C TYR A 77 0.35 -0.46 4.57
N PHE A 78 0.12 0.25 3.46
CA PHE A 78 -0.43 1.61 3.50
C PHE A 78 -1.87 1.66 4.01
N ARG A 79 -2.71 0.67 3.68
CA ARG A 79 -4.07 0.54 4.21
C ARG A 79 -4.04 0.40 5.73
N LEU A 80 -3.19 -0.49 6.27
CA LEU A 80 -3.02 -0.64 7.71
C LEU A 80 -2.56 0.67 8.35
N ARG A 81 -1.56 1.35 7.76
CA ARG A 81 -1.06 2.64 8.25
C ARG A 81 -2.16 3.71 8.34
N THR A 82 -3.07 3.78 7.37
CA THR A 82 -4.22 4.69 7.46
C THR A 82 -5.17 4.32 8.60
N THR A 83 -5.42 3.04 8.83
CA THR A 83 -6.24 2.57 9.95
C THR A 83 -5.58 2.92 11.30
N PHE A 84 -4.26 2.74 11.42
CA PHE A 84 -3.50 3.11 12.61
C PHE A 84 -3.47 4.62 12.85
N ARG A 85 -3.44 5.44 11.80
CA ARG A 85 -3.55 6.91 11.91
C ARG A 85 -4.94 7.38 12.36
N LEU A 86 -5.96 6.52 12.26
CA LEU A 86 -7.30 6.78 12.82
C LEU A 86 -7.43 6.32 14.29
N LEU A 87 -6.56 5.42 14.78
CA LEU A 87 -6.55 5.02 16.19
C LEU A 87 -6.37 6.17 17.19
N PRO A 88 -5.55 7.23 16.95
CA PRO A 88 -5.49 8.35 17.88
C PRO A 88 -6.80 9.16 17.94
N ARG A 89 -7.73 8.99 16.99
CA ARG A 89 -9.08 9.59 17.03
C ARG A 89 -10.09 8.71 17.77
N ILE A 90 -9.74 7.45 18.06
CA ILE A 90 -10.51 6.47 18.84
C ILE A 90 -10.00 6.42 20.28
N GLN A 91 -8.88 7.07 20.63
CA GLN A 91 -8.42 7.21 22.02
C GLN A 91 -9.52 7.60 23.03
N PRO A 92 -10.45 8.54 22.75
CA PRO A 92 -11.51 8.86 23.72
C PRO A 92 -12.55 7.73 23.90
N ILE A 93 -12.58 6.74 23.00
CA ILE A 93 -13.46 5.56 23.11
C ILE A 93 -12.78 4.45 23.93
N ILE A 94 -11.44 4.36 23.90
CA ILE A 94 -10.68 3.33 24.65
C ILE A 94 -10.74 3.59 26.17
N SER A 95 -10.84 4.86 26.59
CA SER A 95 -11.13 5.22 28.00
C SER A 95 -12.52 4.81 28.49
N PHE A 96 -13.39 4.32 27.59
CA PHE A 96 -14.76 3.90 27.90
C PHE A 96 -14.91 2.37 28.03
N PHE A 97 -13.87 1.59 27.73
CA PHE A 97 -13.90 0.13 27.83
C PHE A 97 -13.27 -0.36 29.15
N PRO A 98 -13.92 -1.31 29.87
CA PRO A 98 -13.38 -1.84 31.11
C PRO A 98 -12.10 -2.65 30.85
N ALA A 99 -11.18 -2.58 31.82
CA ALA A 99 -9.82 -3.14 31.78
C ALA A 99 -9.63 -4.55 31.16
N PRO A 100 -10.53 -5.55 31.32
CA PRO A 100 -10.31 -6.87 30.75
C PRO A 100 -10.26 -6.93 29.22
N TYR A 101 -10.80 -5.94 28.49
CA TYR A 101 -10.79 -5.94 27.02
C TYR A 101 -9.51 -5.32 26.42
N LEU A 102 -8.73 -4.58 27.21
CA LEU A 102 -7.46 -4.00 26.78
C LEU A 102 -6.39 -5.07 26.54
N LEU A 103 -6.43 -6.16 27.32
CA LEU A 103 -5.49 -7.27 27.20
C LEU A 103 -5.67 -8.04 25.87
N ALA A 104 -6.91 -8.23 25.42
CA ALA A 104 -7.23 -8.86 24.15
C ALA A 104 -6.77 -8.01 22.94
N LEU A 105 -6.82 -6.68 23.08
CA LEU A 105 -6.31 -5.76 22.07
C LEU A 105 -4.77 -5.80 21.98
N LEU A 106 -4.08 -5.84 23.13
CA LEU A 106 -2.63 -5.98 23.23
C LEU A 106 -2.09 -7.30 22.67
N LEU A 107 -2.87 -8.39 22.74
CA LEU A 107 -2.49 -9.70 22.20
C LEU A 107 -2.67 -9.80 20.68
N LEU A 108 -3.53 -8.98 20.08
CA LEU A 108 -3.74 -8.91 18.62
C LEU A 108 -2.73 -8.00 17.89
N PHE A 109 -1.93 -7.22 18.64
CA PHE A 109 -0.88 -6.36 18.11
C PHE A 109 0.45 -6.68 18.81
N PRO A 110 1.35 -7.49 18.22
CA PRO A 110 2.66 -7.70 18.83
C PRO A 110 3.38 -6.35 18.82
N ALA A 111 3.71 -5.86 20.01
CA ALA A 111 4.49 -4.65 20.16
C ALA A 111 5.81 -4.82 19.39
N THR A 112 5.98 -4.09 18.29
CA THR A 112 7.30 -3.90 17.72
C THR A 112 8.09 -3.05 18.70
N ASN A 113 8.80 -3.74 19.57
CA ASN A 113 9.78 -3.17 20.47
C ASN A 113 10.95 -2.66 19.61
N THR A 114 10.98 -1.36 19.34
CA THR A 114 12.14 -0.67 18.79
C THR A 114 12.75 0.16 19.89
N TYR A 115 13.88 -0.33 20.41
CA TYR A 115 14.94 0.48 21.02
C TYR A 115 15.52 1.45 19.99
#